data_AF-A0A354V6C4-F1
#
_entry.id   AF-A0A354V6C4-F1
#
_cell.length_a   1.000
_cell.length_b   1.000
_cell.length_c   1.000
_cell.angle_alpha   90.00
_cell.angle_beta   90.00
_cell.angle_gamma   90.00
#
_symmetry.space_group_name_H-M   'P 1'
#
loop_
_entity.id
_entity.type
_entity.pdbx_description
1 polymer ?
#
loop_
_entity_poly.entity_id
_entity_poly.type
_entity_poly.pdbx_seq_one_letter_code
_entity_poly.pdbx_strand_id
1 'polypeptide(L)' 'MHKIKVNMTKQLAECGEAPFYTLGPLTTDIAPGYDHITSAIGAAMIG' A
#
# COMPACT_ATOMS: atom_id res chain seq x y z
N MET A 1 5.23 -2.86 6.44
CA MET A 1 5.99 -2.68 5.18
C MET A 1 6.27 -3.98 4.41
N HIS A 2 6.81 -5.04 5.01
CA HIS A 2 7.21 -6.29 4.30
C HIS A 2 6.11 -6.99 3.47
N LYS A 3 4.82 -6.70 3.72
CA LYS A 3 3.68 -7.26 2.96
C LYS A 3 3.29 -6.47 1.70
N ILE A 4 3.83 -5.26 1.50
CA ILE A 4 3.43 -4.38 0.38
C ILE A 4 3.69 -5.05 -0.97
N LYS A 5 4.89 -5.63 -1.16
CA LYS A 5 5.25 -6.29 -2.43
C LYS A 5 4.36 -7.49 -2.75
N VAL A 6 3.99 -8.27 -1.73
CA VAL A 6 3.12 -9.44 -1.90
C VAL A 6 1.74 -9.03 -2.41
N ASN A 7 1.18 -7.92 -1.91
CA ASN A 7 -0.10 -7.40 -2.40
C ASN A 7 -0.02 -6.99 -3.87
N MET A 8 1.06 -6.30 -4.29
CA MET A 8 1.23 -5.90 -5.68
C MET A 8 1.41 -7.11 -6.61
N THR A 9 2.22 -8.10 -6.21
CA THR A 9 2.42 -9.33 -7.01
C THR A 9 1.12 -10.10 -7.19
N LYS A 10 0.29 -10.21 -6.15
CA LYS A 10 -1.02 -10.86 -6.24
C LYS A 10 -1.96 -10.10 -7.17
N GLN A 11 -2.04 -8.78 -7.03
CA GLN A 11 -2.93 -7.98 -7.87
C GLN A 11 -2.58 -8.11 -9.36
N LEU A 12 -1.30 -8.07 -9.72
CA LEU A 12 -0.87 -8.27 -11.11
C LEU A 12 -1.29 -9.64 -11.65
N ALA A 13 -1.08 -10.70 -10.86
CA ALA A 13 -1.39 -12.08 -11.27
C ALA A 13 -2.89 -12.38 -11.31
N GLU A 14 -3.66 -11.87 -10.33
CA GLU A 14 -5.07 -12.23 -10.12
C GLU A 14 -6.03 -11.28 -10.86
N CYS A 15 -5.61 -10.06 -11.16
CA CYS A 15 -6.47 -9.05 -11.80
C CYS A 15 -6.07 -8.74 -13.26
N GLY A 16 -5.20 -9.56 -13.87
CA GLY A 16 -4.78 -9.38 -15.26
C GLY A 16 -4.16 -8.01 -15.51
N GLU A 17 -3.31 -7.56 -14.60
CA GLU A 17 -2.61 -6.26 -14.67
C GLU A 17 -3.53 -5.03 -14.80
N ALA A 18 -4.81 -5.14 -14.38
CA ALA A 18 -5.70 -3.99 -14.29
C ALA A 18 -5.09 -2.87 -13.40
N PRO A 19 -5.40 -1.58 -13.62
CA PRO A 19 -4.91 -0.51 -12.76
C PRO A 19 -5.31 -0.72 -11.29
N PHE A 20 -4.35 -0.61 -10.37
CA PHE A 20 -4.61 -0.81 -8.95
C PHE A 20 -4.74 0.52 -8.21
N TYR A 21 -5.91 0.76 -7.62
CA TYR A 21 -6.15 1.91 -6.75
C TYR A 21 -6.09 1.50 -5.28
N THR A 22 -5.25 2.18 -4.49
CA THR A 22 -4.98 1.86 -3.09
C THR A 22 -5.30 3.04 -2.17
N LEU A 23 -5.66 2.74 -0.91
CA LEU A 23 -5.86 3.74 0.13
C LEU A 23 -4.68 3.70 1.11
N GLY A 24 -3.67 4.53 0.88
CA GLY A 24 -2.38 4.44 1.58
C GLY A 24 -1.44 3.45 0.87
N PRO A 25 -0.98 2.35 1.49
CA PRO A 25 -1.39 1.79 2.79
C PRO A 25 -0.68 2.40 4.01
N LEU A 26 -1.39 2.44 5.15
CA LEU A 26 -0.82 2.73 6.46
C LEU A 26 0.28 1.71 6.80
N THR A 27 1.48 2.21 7.09
CA THR A 27 2.62 1.34 7.42
C THR A 27 2.72 0.99 8.90
N THR A 28 2.05 1.76 9.75
CA THR A 28 1.92 1.56 11.19
C THR A 28 0.65 2.25 11.70
N ASP A 29 0.07 1.71 12.77
CA ASP A 29 -1.22 2.15 13.33
C ASP A 29 -1.07 2.98 14.62
N ILE A 30 0.17 3.23 15.05
CA ILE A 30 0.46 3.83 16.37
C ILE A 30 0.50 5.37 16.36
N ALA A 31 0.23 6.02 15.23
CA ALA A 31 0.39 7.47 15.05
C ALA A 31 -0.90 8.15 14.56
N PRO A 32 -2.02 8.05 15.30
CA PRO A 32 -3.28 8.68 14.92
C PRO A 32 -3.11 10.20 14.78
N GLY A 33 -3.74 10.80 13.77
CA GLY A 33 -3.56 12.21 13.40
C GLY A 33 -2.35 12.48 12.49
N TYR A 34 -1.40 11.54 12.41
CA TYR A 34 -0.25 11.57 11.49
C TYR A 34 -0.33 10.48 10.42
N ASP A 35 -1.53 9.93 10.21
CA ASP A 35 -1.80 8.86 9.24
C ASP A 35 -1.45 9.25 7.80
N HIS A 36 -1.52 10.54 7.46
CA HIS A 36 -1.06 11.04 6.17
C HIS A 36 0.44 10.77 5.93
N ILE A 37 1.26 10.75 6.98
CA ILE A 37 2.70 10.40 6.89
C ILE A 37 2.87 8.89 6.80
N THR A 38 2.26 8.15 7.73
CA THR A 38 2.43 6.68 7.79
C THR A 38 1.86 5.99 6.55
N SER A 39 0.79 6.53 5.96
CA SER A 39 0.19 6.07 4.71
C SER A 39 0.95 6.52 3.46
N ALA A 40 1.54 7.73 3.45
CA ALA A 40 2.35 8.20 2.32
C ALA A 40 3.57 7.30 2.08
N ILE A 41 4.18 6.77 3.15
CA ILE A 41 5.30 5.81 3.02
C ILE A 41 4.83 4.54 2.28
N GLY A 42 3.69 3.98 2.67
CA GLY A 42 3.17 2.79 2.00
C GLY A 42 2.74 3.06 0.56
N ALA A 43 2.12 4.22 0.32
CA ALA A 43 1.70 4.67 -1.00
C ALA A 43 2.89 4.77 -1.96
N ALA A 44 3.99 5.40 -1.51
CA ALA A 44 5.21 5.53 -2.31
C ALA A 44 5.94 4.20 -2.55
N MET A 45 5.69 3.17 -1.72
CA MET A 45 6.27 1.84 -1.90
C MET A 45 5.44 0.93 -2.82
N ILE A 46 4.11 1.16 -2.91
CA ILE A 46 3.20 0.31 -3.70
C ILE A 46 2.93 0.87 -5.10
N GLY A 47 3.01 2.20 -5.27
CA GLY A 47 2.96 2.87 -6.58
C GLY A 47 4.28 2.74 -7.32
#